data_AF-A0A8S4FWZ6-F1
#
_entry.id   AF-A0A8S4FWZ6-F1
#
_cell.length_a   1.000
_cell.length_b   1.000
_cell.length_c   1.000
_cell.angle_alpha   90.00
_cell.angle_beta   90.00
_cell.angle_gamma   90.00
#
_symmetry.space_group_name_H-M   'P 1'
#
loop_
_entity.id
_entity.type
_entity.pdbx_description
1 polymer ?
#
loop_
_entity_poly.entity_id
_entity_poly.type
_entity_poly.pdbx_seq_one_letter_code
_entity_poly.pdbx_strand_id
1 'polypeptide(L)'
;MQGKEVKAQEVQVHTDQECQMTPVIHVLQHPGCVPKPIPSFACIGKCTSYVQVSGSKIWQMERTCNCCQESGEREATVVLFCPKAKSEDKKFRKVSTKAPLECMCRPCSTIEENAIMPQELAAYPEESPLHNHYRKTFN
;
A
#
# COMPACT_ATOMS: atom_id res chain seq x y z
N MET A 1 -22.48 -42.85 -10.58
CA MET A 1 -22.09 -41.42 -10.62
C MET A 1 -22.71 -40.74 -9.41
N GLN A 2 -21.91 -40.28 -8.45
CA GLN A 2 -22.36 -39.37 -7.41
C GLN A 2 -21.21 -38.38 -7.17
N GLY A 3 -21.23 -37.29 -7.92
CA GLY A 3 -20.37 -36.14 -7.66
C GLY A 3 -20.87 -35.48 -6.38
N LYS A 4 -20.07 -35.56 -5.31
CA LYS A 4 -20.34 -34.84 -4.08
C LYS A 4 -20.11 -33.36 -4.38
N GLU A 5 -21.18 -32.59 -4.43
CA GLU A 5 -21.14 -31.13 -4.61
C GLU A 5 -20.38 -30.53 -3.42
N VAL A 6 -19.16 -30.07 -3.66
CA VAL A 6 -18.36 -29.36 -2.66
C VAL A 6 -19.01 -27.98 -2.51
N LYS A 7 -19.84 -27.84 -1.49
CA LYS A 7 -20.49 -26.58 -1.17
C LYS A 7 -19.41 -25.61 -0.67
N ALA A 8 -18.92 -24.75 -1.55
CA ALA A 8 -18.04 -23.66 -1.17
C ALA A 8 -18.80 -22.75 -0.19
N GLN A 9 -18.38 -22.76 1.07
CA GLN A 9 -18.94 -21.90 2.09
C GLN A 9 -18.27 -20.54 1.96
N GLU A 10 -18.94 -19.59 1.31
CA GLU A 10 -18.48 -18.19 1.25
C GLU A 10 -18.32 -17.68 2.69
N VAL A 11 -17.09 -17.25 3.03
CA VAL A 11 -16.81 -16.64 4.33
C VAL A 11 -17.58 -15.32 4.40
N GLN A 12 -18.43 -15.16 5.42
CA GLN A 12 -19.10 -13.90 5.68
C GLN A 12 -18.05 -12.87 6.15
N VAL A 13 -17.60 -12.03 5.23
CA VAL A 13 -16.63 -10.98 5.47
C VAL A 13 -17.28 -9.89 6.32
N HIS A 14 -16.85 -9.72 7.57
CA HIS A 14 -17.28 -8.60 8.41
C HIS A 14 -16.90 -7.26 7.74
N THR A 15 -17.89 -6.39 7.56
CA THR A 15 -17.83 -5.16 6.76
C THR A 15 -17.42 -3.92 7.55
N ASP A 16 -16.76 -4.07 8.69
CA ASP A 16 -16.30 -2.92 9.49
C ASP A 16 -15.04 -2.31 8.86
N GLN A 17 -15.25 -1.61 7.74
CA GLN A 17 -14.25 -0.79 7.08
C GLN A 17 -14.31 0.63 7.60
N GLU A 18 -13.14 1.21 7.85
CA GLU A 18 -13.00 2.59 8.25
C GLU A 18 -11.82 3.17 7.50
N CYS A 19 -12.04 4.15 6.63
CA CYS A 19 -10.95 4.87 5.97
C CYS A 19 -11.29 6.35 5.96
N GLN A 20 -10.47 7.15 6.66
CA GLN A 20 -10.78 8.54 6.93
C GLN A 20 -9.62 9.46 6.57
N MET A 21 -9.98 10.64 6.07
CA MET A 21 -9.04 11.73 5.89
C MET A 21 -8.81 12.45 7.21
N THR A 22 -7.60 12.36 7.73
CA THR A 22 -7.21 12.90 9.04
C THR A 22 -6.34 14.14 8.88
N PRO A 23 -6.63 15.27 9.56
CA PRO A 23 -5.77 16.44 9.56
C PRO A 23 -4.45 16.16 10.27
N VAL A 24 -3.34 16.56 9.67
CA VAL A 24 -1.99 16.36 10.21
C VAL A 24 -1.11 17.60 10.00
N ILE A 25 -0.04 17.70 10.79
CA ILE A 25 1.02 18.70 10.56
C ILE A 25 2.16 18.03 9.80
N HIS A 26 2.41 18.48 8.58
CA HIS A 26 3.54 18.02 7.77
C HIS A 26 4.68 19.04 7.86
N VAL A 27 5.90 18.59 8.11
CA VAL A 27 7.07 19.48 8.21
C VAL A 27 7.87 19.40 6.91
N LEU A 28 7.82 20.47 6.12
CA LEU A 28 8.63 20.57 4.91
C LEU A 28 10.09 20.83 5.26
N GLN A 29 10.97 19.98 4.77
CA GLN A 29 12.41 20.09 4.94
C GLN A 29 13.10 20.23 3.59
N HIS A 30 14.01 21.20 3.50
CA HIS A 30 14.84 21.38 2.32
C HIS A 30 16.26 21.80 2.73
N PRO A 31 17.32 21.23 2.12
CA PRO A 31 18.70 21.59 2.48
C PRO A 31 18.95 23.09 2.42
N GLY A 32 19.51 23.63 3.51
CA GLY A 32 19.82 25.06 3.63
C GLY A 32 18.62 25.96 3.94
N CYS A 33 17.43 25.39 4.12
CA CYS A 33 16.21 26.12 4.50
C CYS A 33 15.74 25.76 5.91
N VAL A 34 15.05 26.70 6.54
CA VAL A 34 14.43 26.49 7.86
C VAL A 34 13.22 25.56 7.67
N PRO A 35 13.11 24.46 8.43
CA PRO A 35 11.95 23.58 8.38
C PRO A 35 10.65 24.35 8.61
N LYS A 36 9.64 24.08 7.78
CA LYS A 36 8.35 24.79 7.83
C LYS A 36 7.20 23.82 8.07
N PRO A 37 6.52 23.87 9.24
CA PRO A 37 5.29 23.10 9.45
C PRO A 37 4.16 23.69 8.60
N ILE A 38 3.38 22.82 7.97
CA ILE A 38 2.20 23.15 7.20
C ILE A 38 1.02 22.25 7.59
N PRO A 39 -0.22 22.77 7.60
CA PRO A 39 -1.40 21.92 7.72
C PRO A 39 -1.56 21.07 6.46
N SER A 40 -1.85 19.78 6.64
CA SER A 40 -2.07 18.83 5.56
C SER A 40 -3.08 17.77 5.98
N PHE A 41 -3.25 16.73 5.16
CA PHE A 41 -4.13 15.59 5.41
C PHE A 41 -3.39 14.28 5.16
N ALA A 42 -3.83 13.22 5.83
CA ALA A 42 -3.37 11.84 5.65
C ALA A 42 -4.57 10.88 5.60
N CYS A 43 -4.44 9.78 4.87
CA CYS A 43 -5.43 8.70 4.92
C CYS A 43 -5.07 7.71 6.02
N ILE A 44 -5.98 7.49 6.96
CA ILE A 44 -5.80 6.60 8.11
C ILE A 44 -7.03 5.71 8.22
N GLY A 45 -6.83 4.40 8.35
CA GLY A 45 -7.94 3.46 8.38
C GLY A 45 -7.56 2.00 8.31
N LYS A 46 -8.61 1.16 8.31
CA LYS A 46 -8.60 -0.28 8.11
C LYS A 46 -9.56 -0.63 6.98
N CYS A 47 -9.09 -1.46 6.05
CA CYS A 47 -9.86 -1.90 4.90
C CYS A 47 -9.94 -3.42 4.89
N THR A 48 -11.09 -3.96 4.52
CA THR A 48 -11.27 -5.41 4.54
C THR A 48 -10.56 -6.05 3.36
N SER A 49 -9.82 -7.11 3.64
CA SER A 49 -9.09 -7.91 2.66
C SER A 49 -9.37 -9.38 2.93
N TYR A 50 -9.30 -10.23 1.91
CA TYR A 50 -9.52 -11.67 2.05
C TYR A 50 -8.65 -12.48 1.10
N VAL A 51 -8.43 -13.73 1.47
CA VAL A 51 -7.83 -14.78 0.63
C VAL A 51 -8.61 -16.06 0.90
N GLN A 52 -9.06 -16.73 -0.17
CA GLN A 52 -9.74 -18.02 -0.07
C GLN A 52 -9.41 -18.90 -1.26
N VAL A 53 -9.74 -20.19 -1.18
CA VAL A 53 -9.70 -21.09 -2.34
C VAL A 53 -10.72 -20.61 -3.36
N SER A 54 -10.34 -20.52 -4.63
CA SER A 54 -11.26 -20.03 -5.65
C SER A 54 -12.43 -21.00 -5.85
N GLY A 55 -13.64 -20.47 -5.85
CA GLY A 55 -14.85 -21.25 -6.13
C GLY A 55 -14.90 -21.79 -7.57
N SER A 56 -14.17 -21.17 -8.49
CA SER A 56 -14.10 -21.58 -9.90
C SER A 56 -12.95 -22.57 -10.20
N LYS A 57 -11.88 -22.53 -9.42
CA LYS A 57 -10.66 -23.32 -9.61
C LYS A 57 -10.08 -23.70 -8.26
N ILE A 58 -10.41 -24.91 -7.80
CA ILE A 58 -10.03 -25.42 -6.46
C ILE A 58 -8.51 -25.44 -6.18
N TRP A 59 -7.69 -25.44 -7.23
CA TRP A 59 -6.22 -25.40 -7.13
C TRP A 59 -5.65 -23.97 -7.14
N GLN A 60 -6.50 -22.94 -7.25
CA GLN A 60 -6.11 -21.54 -7.21
C GLN A 60 -6.66 -20.86 -5.95
N MET A 61 -5.93 -19.86 -5.47
CA MET A 61 -6.43 -18.93 -4.47
C MET A 61 -6.96 -17.68 -5.16
N GLU A 62 -8.07 -17.15 -4.68
CA GLU A 62 -8.55 -15.81 -5.03
C GLU A 62 -8.35 -14.89 -3.84
N ARG A 63 -7.98 -13.64 -4.12
CA ARG A 63 -7.54 -12.68 -3.11
C ARG A 63 -7.99 -11.29 -3.47
N THR A 64 -8.38 -10.52 -2.46
CA THR A 64 -8.59 -9.07 -2.54
C THR A 64 -7.84 -8.43 -1.39
N CYS A 65 -6.89 -7.54 -1.70
CA CYS A 65 -6.18 -6.75 -0.70
C CYS A 65 -6.52 -5.27 -0.89
N ASN A 66 -7.19 -4.68 0.11
CA ASN A 66 -7.58 -3.29 0.10
C ASN A 66 -6.76 -2.49 1.10
N CYS A 67 -6.36 -1.28 0.70
CA CYS A 67 -5.60 -0.31 1.48
C CYS A 67 -6.43 0.98 1.61
N CYS A 68 -6.30 1.67 2.75
CA CYS A 68 -6.87 3.01 2.92
C CYS A 68 -5.96 4.01 2.18
N GLN A 69 -6.40 4.46 1.01
CA GLN A 69 -5.60 5.23 0.07
C GLN A 69 -6.35 6.46 -0.42
N GLU A 70 -5.61 7.41 -0.99
CA GLU A 70 -6.18 8.57 -1.64
C GLU A 70 -6.97 8.20 -2.90
N SER A 71 -8.14 8.82 -3.08
CA SER A 71 -8.88 8.80 -4.35
C SER A 71 -8.50 9.95 -5.28
N GLY A 72 -7.77 10.94 -4.75
CA GLY A 72 -7.23 12.08 -5.49
C GLY A 72 -6.27 12.91 -4.65
N GLU A 73 -5.56 13.83 -5.32
CA GLU A 73 -4.55 14.69 -4.71
C GLU A 73 -4.77 16.16 -5.08
N ARG A 74 -4.40 17.06 -4.18
CA ARG A 74 -4.29 18.50 -4.44
C ARG A 74 -2.87 18.96 -4.27
N GLU A 75 -2.44 19.86 -5.15
CA GLU A 75 -1.12 20.46 -5.13
C GLU A 75 -1.16 21.87 -4.51
N ALA A 76 -0.11 22.21 -3.75
CA ALA A 76 0.06 23.52 -3.14
C ALA A 76 1.51 24.00 -3.26
N THR A 77 1.71 25.28 -3.54
CA THR A 77 3.04 25.90 -3.53
C THR A 77 3.30 26.57 -2.19
N VAL A 78 4.40 26.18 -1.54
CA VAL A 78 4.85 26.75 -0.27
C VAL A 78 6.19 27.45 -0.45
N VAL A 79 6.35 28.63 0.13
CA VAL A 79 7.64 29.34 0.17
C VAL A 79 8.39 28.97 1.44
N LEU A 80 9.61 28.45 1.28
CA LEU A 80 10.59 28.18 2.34
C LEU A 80 11.61 29.31 2.41
N PHE A 81 12.09 29.59 3.62
CA PHE A 81 13.16 30.55 3.86
C PHE A 81 14.51 29.85 4.04
N CYS A 82 15.49 30.27 3.26
CA CYS A 82 16.81 29.65 3.11
C CYS A 82 17.91 30.65 3.45
N PRO A 83 18.21 30.86 4.76
CA PRO A 83 19.09 31.94 5.22
C PRO A 83 20.53 31.77 4.74
N LYS A 84 20.96 30.54 4.41
CA LYS A 84 22.31 30.22 3.94
C LYS A 84 22.49 30.35 2.42
N ALA A 85 21.47 30.82 1.70
CA ALA A 85 21.56 30.98 0.26
C ALA A 85 22.53 32.11 -0.14
N LYS A 86 23.32 31.88 -1.21
CA LYS A 86 24.37 32.80 -1.66
C LYS A 86 23.87 34.12 -2.28
N SER A 87 22.60 34.18 -2.74
CA SER A 87 21.99 35.42 -3.24
C SER A 87 20.61 35.63 -2.63
N GLU A 88 20.19 36.90 -2.51
CA GLU A 88 18.89 37.29 -1.94
C GLU A 88 17.72 36.58 -2.65
N ASP A 89 17.73 36.51 -3.98
CA ASP A 89 16.67 35.85 -4.76
C ASP A 89 16.53 34.35 -4.46
N LYS A 90 17.57 33.72 -3.89
CA LYS A 90 17.58 32.30 -3.52
C LYS A 90 17.25 32.07 -2.04
N LYS A 91 17.07 33.14 -1.25
CA LYS A 91 16.65 33.02 0.16
C LYS A 91 15.19 32.60 0.29
N PHE A 92 14.37 32.78 -0.74
CA PHE A 92 12.99 32.32 -0.75
C PHE A 92 12.81 31.26 -1.84
N ARG A 93 12.62 30.01 -1.43
CA ARG A 93 12.45 28.88 -2.35
C ARG A 93 10.99 28.45 -2.38
N LYS A 94 10.39 28.48 -3.57
CA LYS A 94 9.09 27.86 -3.81
C LYS A 94 9.27 26.35 -3.92
N VAL A 95 8.51 25.59 -3.15
CA VAL A 95 8.43 24.13 -3.22
C VAL A 95 6.98 23.74 -3.46
N SER A 96 6.77 22.73 -4.29
CA SER A 96 5.44 22.15 -4.46
C SER A 96 5.26 20.98 -3.51
N THR A 97 4.07 20.86 -2.92
CA THR A 97 3.68 19.78 -2.03
C THR A 97 2.28 19.30 -2.38
N LYS A 98 1.97 18.05 -2.03
CA LYS A 98 0.67 17.44 -2.32
C LYS A 98 0.02 16.92 -1.04
N ALA A 99 -1.30 16.88 -1.04
CA ALA A 99 -2.10 16.29 0.03
C ALA A 99 -3.29 15.52 -0.57
N PRO A 100 -3.79 14.47 0.11
CA PRO A 100 -5.02 13.78 -0.28
C PRO A 100 -6.22 14.73 -0.34
N LEU A 101 -7.11 14.52 -1.30
CA LEU A 101 -8.42 15.18 -1.37
C LEU A 101 -9.52 14.38 -0.67
N GLU A 102 -9.42 13.06 -0.77
CA GLU A 102 -10.38 12.11 -0.21
C GLU A 102 -9.65 10.77 -0.03
N CYS A 103 -10.14 9.96 0.93
CA CYS A 103 -9.58 8.67 1.29
C CYS A 103 -10.64 7.57 1.17
N MET A 104 -10.29 6.45 0.55
CA MET A 104 -11.19 5.31 0.34
C MET A 104 -10.43 3.99 0.46
N CYS A 105 -11.15 2.91 0.77
CA CYS A 105 -10.61 1.57 0.64
C CYS A 105 -10.52 1.18 -0.83
N ARG A 106 -9.29 1.02 -1.33
CA ARG A 106 -9.01 0.68 -2.73
C ARG A 106 -8.07 -0.51 -2.80
N PRO A 107 -8.06 -1.30 -3.89
CA PRO A 107 -7.07 -2.34 -4.08
C PRO A 107 -5.67 -1.75 -3.91
N CYS A 108 -4.86 -2.34 -3.03
CA CYS A 108 -3.47 -1.90 -2.84
C CYS A 108 -2.74 -1.96 -4.19
N SER A 109 -1.75 -1.07 -4.40
CA SER A 109 -0.86 -1.18 -5.56
C SER A 109 -0.27 -2.59 -5.61
N THR A 110 -0.23 -3.18 -6.81
CA THR A 110 -0.08 -4.62 -7.07
C THR A 110 0.89 -5.30 -6.11
N ILE A 111 0.39 -6.25 -5.33
CA ILE A 111 1.22 -7.28 -4.71
C ILE A 111 1.70 -8.17 -5.87
N GLU A 112 2.99 -8.14 -6.18
CA GLU A 112 3.58 -9.08 -7.15
C GLU A 112 3.26 -10.51 -6.68
N GLU A 113 2.51 -11.27 -7.48
CA GLU A 113 2.14 -12.66 -7.15
C GLU A 113 3.36 -13.52 -6.89
N ASN A 114 4.44 -13.24 -7.62
CA ASN A 114 5.72 -13.91 -7.49
C ASN A 114 6.46 -13.60 -6.18
N ALA A 115 6.09 -12.54 -5.47
CA ALA A 115 6.70 -12.16 -4.19
C ALA A 115 6.02 -12.85 -2.99
N ILE A 116 4.91 -13.59 -3.21
CA ILE A 116 4.23 -14.33 -2.15
C ILE A 116 4.90 -15.70 -2.00
N MET A 117 5.75 -15.83 -0.98
CA MET A 117 6.36 -17.10 -0.60
C MET A 117 5.43 -17.88 0.35
N PRO A 118 5.06 -19.13 0.02
CA PRO A 118 4.42 -20.03 0.97
C PRO A 118 5.25 -20.15 2.26
N GLN A 119 4.57 -20.14 3.41
CA GLN A 119 5.23 -20.22 4.73
C GLN A 119 6.09 -21.48 4.88
N GLU A 120 5.66 -22.59 4.27
CA GLU A 120 6.43 -23.84 4.20
C GLU A 120 7.77 -23.69 3.49
N LEU A 121 7.90 -22.73 2.56
CA LEU A 121 9.15 -22.44 1.84
C LEU A 121 9.97 -21.34 2.52
N ALA A 122 9.34 -20.46 3.29
CA ALA A 122 10.01 -19.39 4.04
C ALA A 122 10.85 -19.92 5.22
N ALA A 123 10.58 -21.15 5.69
CA ALA A 123 11.35 -21.81 6.75
C ALA A 123 12.65 -22.46 6.26
N TYR A 124 12.90 -22.51 4.95
CA TYR A 124 14.13 -23.07 4.38
C TYR A 124 15.07 -21.95 3.92
N PRO A 125 16.26 -21.76 4.55
CA PRO A 125 17.25 -20.83 4.05
C PRO A 125 17.73 -21.24 2.64
N GLU A 126 18.15 -20.26 1.84
CA GLU A 126 18.50 -20.41 0.41
C GLU A 126 19.62 -21.43 0.10
N GLU A 127 20.33 -21.93 1.11
CA GLU A 127 21.38 -22.94 0.95
C GLU A 127 20.92 -24.39 1.17
N SER A 128 19.61 -24.68 1.06
CA SER A 128 19.13 -26.06 1.09
C SER A 128 19.15 -26.69 -0.31
N PRO A 129 19.80 -27.87 -0.52
CA PRO A 129 19.88 -28.55 -1.82
C PRO A 129 18.51 -28.88 -2.45
N LEU A 130 17.42 -28.77 -1.69
CA LEU A 130 16.05 -29.05 -2.10
C LEU A 130 15.36 -27.88 -2.83
N HIS A 131 15.92 -26.66 -2.82
CA HIS A 131 15.30 -25.49 -3.45
C HIS A 131 15.06 -25.69 -4.96
N ASN A 132 15.97 -26.40 -5.64
CA ASN A 132 15.88 -26.66 -7.08
C ASN A 132 14.85 -27.75 -7.46
N HIS A 133 14.32 -28.51 -6.52
CA HIS A 133 13.35 -29.57 -6.82
C HIS A 133 11.92 -29.02 -7.00
N TYR A 134 11.56 -27.96 -6.29
CA TYR A 134 10.20 -27.39 -6.34
C TYR A 134 9.98 -26.43 -7.52
N ARG A 135 11.05 -25.91 -8.14
CA ARG A 135 10.95 -24.97 -9.26
C ARG A 135 10.65 -25.64 -10.61
N LYS A 136 10.72 -26.98 -10.72
CA LYS A 136 10.57 -27.72 -12.00
C LYS A 136 9.16 -28.21 -12.33
N THR A 137 8.15 -27.97 -11.48
CA THR A 137 6.79 -28.53 -11.69
C THR A 137 5.75 -27.53 -12.20
N PHE A 138 6.13 -26.28 -12.45
CA PHE A 138 5.23 -25.26 -13.02
C PHE A 138 5.85 -24.62 -14.26
N ASN A 139 5.86 -25.37 -15.37
CA ASN A 139 5.91 -24.84 -16.73
C ASN A 139 4.73 -25.44 -17.50
#